data_AF-A0A455U6U7-F1
#
_entry.id   AF-A0A455U6U7-F1
#
_cell.length_a   1.000
_cell.length_b   1.000
_cell.length_c   1.000
_cell.angle_alpha   90.00
_cell.angle_beta   90.00
_cell.angle_gamma   90.00
#
_symmetry.space_group_name_H-M   'P 1'
#
loop_
_entity.id
_entity.type
_entity.pdbx_description
1 polymer ?
#
loop_
_entity_poly.entity_id
_entity_poly.type
_entity_poly.pdbx_seq_one_letter_code
_entity_poly.pdbx_strand_id
1 'polypeptide(L)' 'MTALSATIGTGNIAGVATAIALGGPGAVFWMWITALVGMATKFAEAVLAVRYRETDSTGFHVGGPMFYIKNGLGKSGFG' A
#
# COMPACT_ATOMS: atom_id res chain seq x y z
N MET A 1 9.44 8.97 -7.00
CA MET A 1 10.33 9.40 -5.88
C MET A 1 9.54 9.64 -4.59
N THR A 2 8.39 10.34 -4.66
CA THR A 2 7.49 10.61 -3.52
C THR A 2 7.11 9.38 -2.69
N ALA A 3 6.68 8.29 -3.35
CA ALA A 3 6.25 7.07 -2.66
C ALA A 3 7.38 6.34 -1.92
N LEU A 4 8.60 6.37 -2.46
CA LEU A 4 9.75 5.70 -1.84
C LEU A 4 10.20 6.45 -0.58
N SER A 5 10.25 7.79 -0.66
CA SER A 5 10.56 8.68 0.47
C SER A 5 9.56 8.51 1.61
N ALA A 6 8.28 8.37 1.29
CA ALA A 6 7.24 8.14 2.30
C ALA A 6 7.34 6.77 3.01
N THR A 7 7.95 5.77 2.36
CA THR A 7 8.02 4.39 2.90
C THR A 7 9.33 4.05 3.59
N ILE A 8 10.37 4.88 3.46
CA ILE A 8 11.67 4.65 4.09
C ILE A 8 11.92 5.74 5.11
N GLY A 9 12.03 5.37 6.38
CA GLY A 9 12.35 6.29 7.46
C GLY A 9 12.86 5.57 8.70
N THR A 10 13.06 6.33 9.78
CA THR A 10 13.57 5.83 11.08
C THR A 10 12.75 4.67 11.63
N GLY A 11 11.44 4.64 11.33
CA GLY A 11 10.53 3.56 11.72
C GLY A 11 10.91 2.19 11.15
N ASN A 12 11.48 2.13 9.95
CA ASN A 12 11.93 0.85 9.37
C ASN A 12 13.15 0.32 10.13
N ILE A 13 14.10 1.20 10.50
CA ILE A 13 15.31 0.82 11.22
C ILE A 13 14.96 0.36 12.65
N ALA A 14 14.21 1.19 13.38
CA ALA A 14 13.78 0.86 14.75
C ALA A 14 12.87 -0.37 14.76
N GLY A 15 11.94 -0.47 13.81
CA GLY A 15 11.01 -1.60 13.70
C GLY A 15 11.71 -2.92 13.42
N VAL A 16 12.70 -2.94 12.51
CA VAL A 16 13.52 -4.14 12.26
C VAL A 16 14.30 -4.52 13.51
N ALA A 17 14.92 -3.54 14.19
CA ALA A 17 15.68 -3.79 15.42
C ALA A 17 14.80 -4.37 16.53
N THR A 18 13.60 -3.80 16.76
CA THR A 18 12.63 -4.31 17.74
C THR A 18 12.11 -5.69 17.36
N ALA A 19 11.82 -5.94 16.08
CA ALA A 19 11.34 -7.24 15.60
C ALA A 19 12.37 -8.35 15.83
N ILE A 20 13.66 -8.07 15.59
CA ILE A 20 14.75 -9.03 15.84
C ILE A 20 15.00 -9.19 17.35
N ALA A 21 14.98 -8.09 18.11
CA ALA A 21 15.23 -8.13 19.55
C ALA A 21 14.15 -8.93 20.30
N LEU A 22 12.88 -8.83 19.89
CA LEU A 22 11.77 -9.53 20.55
C LEU A 22 11.47 -10.91 19.93
N GLY A 23 11.55 -11.04 18.61
CA GLY A 23 11.20 -12.26 17.87
C GLY A 23 12.39 -13.16 17.53
N GLY A 24 13.61 -12.73 17.83
CA GLY A 24 14.84 -13.42 17.43
C GLY A 24 15.17 -13.26 15.94
N PRO A 25 16.29 -13.83 15.48
CA PRO A 25 16.77 -13.68 14.10
C PRO A 25 15.81 -14.28 13.05
N GLY A 26 14.92 -15.20 13.45
CA GLY A 26 13.89 -15.77 12.58
C GLY A 26 12.83 -14.77 12.11
N ALA A 27 12.72 -13.60 12.75
CA ALA A 27 11.81 -12.52 12.32
C ALA A 27 12.11 -12.05 10.88
N VAL A 28 13.38 -12.08 10.46
CA VAL A 28 13.80 -11.63 9.12
C VAL A 28 13.16 -12.48 8.01
N PHE A 29 13.04 -13.79 8.22
CA PHE A 29 12.37 -14.68 7.27
C PHE A 29 10.90 -14.25 7.04
N TRP A 30 10.20 -13.95 8.13
CA TRP A 30 8.81 -13.49 8.06
C TRP A 30 8.69 -12.10 7.44
N MET A 31 9.65 -11.20 7.69
CA MET A 31 9.69 -9.89 7.04
C MET A 31 9.84 -9.99 5.51
N TRP A 32 10.56 -10.99 5.00
CA TRP A 32 10.64 -11.22 3.54
C TRP A 32 9.34 -11.78 2.97
N ILE A 33 8.69 -12.73 3.67
CA ILE A 33 7.39 -13.24 3.24
C ILE A 33 6.34 -12.12 3.21
N THR A 34 6.26 -11.30 4.25
CA THR A 34 5.32 -10.17 4.28
C THR A 34 5.65 -9.14 3.21
N ALA A 35 6.93 -8.90 2.91
CA ALA A 35 7.31 -8.03 1.80
C ALA A 35 6.84 -8.60 0.44
N LEU A 36 6.97 -9.90 0.22
CA LEU A 36 6.53 -10.56 -1.01
C LEU A 36 5.02 -10.42 -1.22
N VAL A 37 4.24 -10.75 -0.19
CA VAL A 37 2.78 -10.61 -0.23
C VAL A 37 2.37 -9.14 -0.33
N GLY A 38 3.03 -8.26 0.43
CA GLY A 38 2.78 -6.83 0.44
C GLY A 38 3.05 -6.15 -0.92
N MET A 39 4.06 -6.63 -1.67
CA MET A 39 4.31 -6.16 -3.03
C MET A 39 3.16 -6.52 -3.98
N ALA A 40 2.61 -7.74 -3.89
CA ALA A 40 1.47 -8.14 -4.71
C ALA A 40 0.24 -7.27 -4.39
N THR A 41 -0.04 -7.02 -3.11
CA THR A 41 -1.15 -6.15 -2.68
C THR A 41 -0.96 -4.72 -3.17
N LYS A 42 0.22 -4.14 -2.97
CA LYS A 42 0.53 -2.76 -3.41
C LYS A 42 0.43 -2.61 -4.93
N PHE A 43 0.83 -3.64 -5.68
CA PHE A 43 0.66 -3.66 -7.12
C PHE A 43 -0.81 -3.66 -7.53
N ALA A 44 -1.64 -4.48 -6.89
CA ALA A 44 -3.09 -4.48 -7.14
C ALA A 44 -3.72 -3.12 -6.84
N GLU A 45 -3.34 -2.46 -5.74
CA GLU A 45 -3.81 -1.11 -5.41
C GLU A 45 -3.40 -0.08 -6.47
N ALA A 46 -2.17 -0.13 -6.97
CA ALA A 46 -1.69 0.77 -8.01
C ALA A 46 -2.45 0.59 -9.32
N VAL A 47 -2.71 -0.67 -9.71
CA VAL A 47 -3.48 -0.99 -10.92
C VAL A 47 -4.92 -0.47 -10.80
N LEU A 48 -5.58 -0.71 -9.67
CA LEU A 48 -6.93 -0.21 -9.41
C LEU A 48 -6.98 1.32 -9.39
N ALA A 49 -6.00 1.97 -8.76
CA ALA A 49 -5.90 3.42 -8.71
C ALA A 49 -5.74 4.04 -10.10
N VAL A 50 -5.03 3.40 -11.02
CA VAL A 50 -4.92 3.86 -12.42
C VAL A 50 -6.21 3.59 -13.20
N ARG A 51 -6.84 2.43 -12.99
CA ARG A 51 -8.05 2.02 -13.72
C ARG A 51 -9.27 2.89 -13.40
N TYR A 52 -9.42 3.30 -12.15
CA TYR A 52 -10.57 4.07 -11.65
C TYR A 52 -10.22 5.52 -11.32
N ARG A 53 -9.10 6.04 -11.83
CA ARG A 53 -8.73 7.46 -11.65
C ARG A 53 -9.81 8.36 -12.26
N GLU A 54 -10.14 9.43 -11.55
CA GLU A 54 -11.02 10.50 -12.03
C GLU A 54 -10.18 11.77 -12.27
N THR A 55 -10.69 12.65 -13.12
CA THR A 55 -10.13 14.00 -13.26
C THR A 55 -11.01 14.93 -12.45
N ASP A 56 -10.44 15.58 -11.44
CA ASP A 56 -11.14 16.59 -10.67
C ASP A 56 -11.48 17.81 -11.54
N SER A 57 -12.45 18.61 -11.11
CA SER A 57 -12.91 19.87 -11.70
C SER A 57 -11.78 20.87 -12.02
N THR A 58 -10.64 20.73 -11.35
CA THR A 58 -9.41 21.51 -11.48
C THR A 58 -8.44 20.96 -12.55
N GLY A 59 -8.77 19.85 -13.21
CA GLY A 59 -7.95 19.19 -14.23
C GLY A 59 -6.90 18.22 -13.67
N PHE A 60 -6.81 18.06 -12.35
CA PHE A 60 -5.86 17.13 -11.73
C PHE A 60 -6.40 15.70 -11.71
N HIS A 61 -5.51 14.74 -11.94
CA HIS A 61 -5.84 13.32 -11.83
C HIS A 61 -5.85 12.91 -10.36
N VAL A 62 -7.02 12.51 -9.87
CA VAL A 62 -7.23 12.01 -8.51
C VAL A 62 -7.52 10.52 -8.57
N GLY A 63 -6.84 9.77 -7.72
CA GLY A 63 -6.94 8.32 -7.68
C GLY A 63 -6.55 7.80 -6.31
N GLY A 64 -6.86 6.54 -6.05
CA GLY A 64 -6.59 5.89 -4.77
C GLY A 64 -7.75 5.03 -4.30
N PRO A 65 -7.65 4.48 -3.08
CA PRO A 65 -8.62 3.52 -2.56
C PRO A 65 -10.07 3.96 -2.61
N MET A 66 -10.31 5.21 -2.27
CA MET A 66 -11.65 5.80 -2.29
C MET A 66 -12.29 5.75 -3.69
N PHE A 67 -11.51 5.93 -4.75
CA PHE A 67 -12.03 6.01 -6.13
C PHE A 67 -12.34 4.63 -6.70
N TYR A 68 -11.47 3.63 -6.50
CA TYR A 68 -11.78 2.28 -6.98
C TYR A 68 -12.83 1.56 -6.12
N ILE A 69 -12.99 1.91 -4.84
CA ILE A 69 -14.10 1.41 -4.01
C ILE A 69 -15.42 1.99 -4.54
N LYS A 70 -15.49 3.32 -4.72
CA LYS A 70 -16.68 4.00 -5.26
C LYS A 70 -17.05 3.55 -6.67
N ASN A 71 -16.06 3.45 -7.56
CA ASN A 71 -16.30 3.22 -8.99
C ASN A 71 -16.16 1.75 -9.41
N GLY A 72 -15.55 0.90 -8.58
CA GLY A 72 -15.29 -0.51 -8.88
C GLY A 72 -16.22 -1.51 -8.20
N LEU A 73 -16.77 -1.20 -7.02
CA LEU A 73 -17.66 -2.13 -6.29
C LEU A 73 -19.14 -2.04 -6.70
N GLY A 74 -19.52 -1.07 -7.54
CA GLY A 74 -20.89 -0.91 -8.03
C GLY A 74 -21.91 -0.62 -6.92
N LYS A 75 -23.20 -0.43 -7.30
CA LYS A 75 -24.29 -0.10 -6.36
C LYS A 75 -24.63 -1.21 -5.35
N SER A 76 -24.01 -2.39 -5.43
CA SER A 76 -24.31 -3.56 -4.58
C SER A 76 -23.30 -3.81 -3.45
N GLY A 77 -22.20 -3.04 -3.36
CA GLY A 77 -21.20 -3.19 -2.30
C GLY A 77 -21.51 -2.43 -1.00
N PHE A 78 -22.53 -1.56 -1.03
CA PHE A 78 -23.01 -0.75 0.10
C PHE A 78 -24.55 -0.86 0.22
N GLY A 79 -25.07 -2.08 0.14
CA GLY A 79 -26.45 -2.42 0.50
C GLY A 79 -26.46 -3.28 1.76
#